data_AF-A0A1C6FTR8-F1
#
_entry.id   AF-A0A1C6FTR8-F1
#
_cell.length_a   1.000
_cell.length_b   1.000
_cell.length_c   1.000
_cell.angle_alpha   90.00
_cell.angle_beta   90.00
_cell.angle_gamma   90.00
#
_symmetry.space_group_name_H-M   'P 1'
#
loop_
_entity.id
_entity.type
_entity.pdbx_description
1 polymer ?
#
loop_
_entity_poly.entity_id
_entity_poly.type
_entity_poly.pdbx_seq_one_letter_code
_entity_poly.pdbx_strand_id
1 'polypeptide(L)'
;MGKTEEIHIIDDKSRDYNIKDIETDPRFTQTTKEFWITLGVYVAFAALMIANLLILNGNKSLVLGFPLWIFMEILIIIGFVAAVIILSTYVYKDMDITPSGEIYKKPKKKKSGGK
;
A
#
# COMPACT_ATOMS: atom_id res chain seq x y z
N MET A 1 8.79 -41.41 -32.60
CA MET A 1 7.65 -41.34 -31.66
C MET A 1 7.28 -39.87 -31.52
N GLY A 2 6.23 -39.45 -32.21
CA GLY A 2 5.79 -38.05 -32.22
C GLY A 2 5.24 -37.68 -30.84
N LYS A 3 5.63 -36.52 -30.32
CA LYS A 3 4.93 -35.90 -29.20
C LYS A 3 3.53 -35.53 -29.71
N THR A 4 2.52 -36.27 -29.26
CA THR A 4 1.13 -35.84 -29.40
C THR A 4 0.99 -34.61 -28.52
N GLU A 5 0.91 -33.42 -29.12
CA GLU A 5 0.49 -32.22 -28.39
C GLU A 5 -1.00 -32.36 -28.11
N GLU A 6 -1.36 -32.69 -26.86
CA GLU A 6 -2.74 -32.63 -26.42
C GLU A 6 -3.22 -31.18 -26.49
N ILE A 7 -4.20 -30.93 -27.35
CA ILE A 7 -4.85 -29.63 -27.49
C ILE A 7 -5.68 -29.42 -26.21
N HIS A 8 -5.12 -28.69 -25.25
CA HIS A 8 -5.83 -28.35 -24.02
C HIS A 8 -6.84 -27.23 -24.35
N ILE A 9 -8.10 -27.61 -24.50
CA ILE A 9 -9.19 -26.66 -24.70
C ILE A 9 -9.50 -26.06 -23.32
N ILE A 10 -9.25 -24.76 -23.16
CA ILE A 10 -9.54 -24.03 -21.93
C ILE A 10 -11.07 -23.84 -21.88
N ASP A 11 -11.72 -24.47 -20.90
CA ASP A 11 -13.15 -24.30 -20.61
C ASP A 11 -13.30 -23.43 -19.35
N ASP A 12 -13.86 -22.24 -19.52
CA ASP A 12 -14.07 -21.24 -18.47
C ASP A 12 -14.96 -21.75 -17.31
N LYS A 13 -15.75 -22.81 -17.54
CA LYS A 13 -16.58 -23.45 -16.50
C LYS A 13 -15.95 -24.72 -15.91
N SER A 14 -14.86 -25.19 -16.50
CA SER A 14 -14.11 -26.31 -15.97
C SER A 14 -13.27 -25.86 -14.78
N ARG A 15 -13.18 -26.72 -13.77
CA ARG A 15 -12.28 -26.54 -12.62
C ARG A 15 -10.92 -27.22 -12.84
N ASP A 16 -10.77 -27.91 -13.97
CA ASP A 16 -9.57 -28.63 -14.37
C ASP A 16 -8.68 -27.74 -15.25
N TYR A 17 -8.23 -26.63 -14.66
CA TYR A 17 -7.30 -25.69 -15.29
C TYR A 17 -5.94 -25.74 -14.59
N ASN A 18 -4.87 -25.54 -15.36
CA ASN A 18 -3.52 -25.42 -14.82
C ASN A 18 -3.31 -23.98 -14.32
N ILE A 19 -2.84 -23.83 -13.09
CA ILE A 19 -2.61 -22.52 -12.45
C ILE A 19 -1.63 -21.65 -13.27
N LYS A 20 -0.71 -22.28 -14.00
CA LYS A 20 0.26 -21.58 -14.86
C LYS A 20 -0.37 -20.86 -16.04
N ASP A 21 -1.57 -21.28 -16.45
CA ASP A 21 -2.26 -20.73 -17.62
C ASP A 21 -3.22 -19.59 -17.23
N ILE A 22 -3.33 -19.29 -15.93
CA ILE A 22 -4.16 -18.19 -15.42
C ILE A 22 -3.43 -16.86 -15.65
N GLU A 23 -4.00 -16.02 -16.51
CA GLU A 23 -3.52 -14.65 -16.70
C GLU A 23 -3.78 -13.84 -15.42
N THR A 24 -2.72 -13.23 -14.88
CA THR A 24 -2.80 -12.45 -13.65
C THR A 24 -3.23 -11.02 -13.97
N ASP A 25 -4.36 -10.59 -13.41
CA ASP A 25 -4.84 -9.23 -13.58
C ASP A 25 -3.81 -8.21 -12.99
N PRO A 26 -3.38 -7.20 -13.76
CA PRO A 26 -2.47 -6.16 -13.30
C PRO A 26 -2.93 -5.46 -12.01
N ARG A 27 -4.25 -5.35 -11.76
CA ARG A 27 -4.82 -4.75 -10.54
C ARG A 27 -4.44 -5.52 -9.29
N PHE A 28 -4.37 -6.85 -9.35
CA PHE A 28 -3.95 -7.66 -8.20
C PHE A 28 -2.47 -7.43 -7.87
N THR A 29 -1.61 -7.30 -8.88
CA THR A 29 -0.18 -7.02 -8.66
C THR A 29 0.04 -5.62 -8.08
N GLN A 30 -0.70 -4.63 -8.55
CA GLN A 30 -0.70 -3.27 -8.00
C GLN A 30 -1.21 -3.26 -6.55
N THR A 31 -2.35 -3.90 -6.28
CA THR A 31 -2.92 -4.00 -4.93
C THR A 31 -1.96 -4.69 -3.96
N THR A 32 -1.31 -5.77 -4.40
CA THR A 32 -0.32 -6.49 -3.59
C THR A 32 0.85 -5.58 -3.22
N LYS A 33 1.36 -4.80 -4.19
CA LYS A 33 2.40 -3.81 -3.94
C LYS A 33 1.96 -2.75 -2.92
N GLU A 34 0.75 -2.21 -3.07
CA GLU A 34 0.21 -1.19 -2.17
C GLU A 34 -0.02 -1.74 -0.75
N PHE A 35 -0.45 -3.00 -0.63
CA PHE A 35 -0.57 -3.70 0.64
C PHE A 35 0.78 -3.78 1.36
N TRP A 36 1.84 -4.24 0.69
CA TRP A 36 3.16 -4.35 1.30
C TRP A 36 3.75 -2.99 1.70
N ILE A 37 3.49 -1.95 0.92
CA ILE A 37 3.89 -0.57 1.28
C ILE A 37 3.15 -0.13 2.54
N THR A 38 1.84 -0.33 2.59
CA THR A 38 1.00 0.01 3.76
C THR A 38 1.49 -0.71 5.01
N LEU A 39 1.73 -2.02 4.89
CA LEU A 39 2.22 -2.84 5.98
C LEU A 39 3.59 -2.38 6.47
N GLY A 40 4.52 -2.12 5.55
CA GLY A 40 5.87 -1.63 5.90
C GLY A 40 5.83 -0.29 6.63
N VAL A 41 5.00 0.64 6.18
CA VAL A 41 4.85 1.97 6.80
C VAL A 41 4.22 1.86 8.19
N TYR A 42 3.23 0.99 8.36
CA TYR A 42 2.63 0.73 9.67
C TYR A 42 3.63 0.08 10.64
N VAL A 43 4.38 -0.93 10.19
CA VAL A 43 5.42 -1.58 11.00
C VAL A 43 6.49 -0.57 11.42
N ALA A 44 6.93 0.31 10.52
CA ALA A 44 7.88 1.37 10.84
C ALA A 44 7.31 2.34 11.90
N PHE A 45 6.06 2.75 11.76
CA PHE A 45 5.38 3.58 12.77
C PHE A 45 5.31 2.88 14.13
N ALA A 46 4.83 1.63 14.17
CA ALA A 46 4.74 0.85 15.41
C ALA A 46 6.12 0.69 16.07
N ALA A 47 7.16 0.41 15.29
CA ALA A 47 8.53 0.31 15.79
C ALA A 47 9.03 1.63 16.39
N LEU A 48 8.74 2.77 15.76
CA LEU A 48 9.09 4.10 16.28
C LEU A 48 8.37 4.41 17.59
N MET A 49 7.07 4.06 17.69
CA MET A 49 6.29 4.24 18.92
C MET A 49 6.87 3.41 20.07
N ILE A 50 7.15 2.13 19.82
CA ILE A 50 7.75 1.22 20.81
C ILE A 50 9.15 1.72 21.19
N ALA A 51 9.98 2.10 20.23
CA ALA A 51 11.33 2.61 20.50
C ALA A 51 11.30 3.90 21.33
N ASN A 52 10.38 4.82 21.04
CA ASN A 52 10.19 6.04 21.83
C ASN A 52 9.92 5.72 23.30
N LEU A 53 9.01 4.78 23.57
CA LEU A 53 8.70 4.35 24.93
C LEU A 53 9.88 3.64 25.59
N LEU A 54 10.57 2.74 24.89
CA LEU A 54 11.69 2.01 25.48
C LEU A 54 12.88 2.91 25.83
N ILE A 55 13.12 3.97 25.05
CA ILE A 55 14.29 4.84 25.20
C ILE A 55 14.01 6.02 26.13
N LEU A 56 12.81 6.63 26.06
CA LEU A 56 12.51 7.88 26.74
C LEU A 56 11.58 7.73 27.94
N ASN A 57 10.99 6.56 28.18
CA ASN A 57 10.23 6.33 29.40
C ASN A 57 11.16 6.39 30.62
N GLY A 58 10.73 7.13 31.64
CA GLY A 58 11.55 7.44 32.83
C GLY A 58 12.43 8.69 32.68
N ASN A 59 12.50 9.31 31.49
CA ASN A 59 13.14 10.60 31.34
C ASN A 59 12.28 11.70 31.99
N LYS A 60 12.86 12.44 32.94
CA LYS A 60 12.18 13.49 33.71
C LYS A 60 12.06 14.84 32.98
N SER A 61 12.63 14.95 31.78
CA SER A 61 12.60 16.18 30.99
C SER A 61 11.18 16.52 30.55
N LEU A 62 10.85 17.81 30.62
CA LEU A 62 9.57 18.35 30.18
C LEU A 62 9.78 19.26 28.96
N VAL A 63 8.90 19.15 27.98
CA VAL A 63 8.83 20.02 26.80
C VAL A 63 7.41 20.54 26.69
N LEU A 64 7.26 21.88 26.68
CA LEU A 64 5.95 22.56 26.66
C LEU A 64 4.99 22.10 27.79
N GLY A 65 5.55 21.68 28.93
CA GLY A 65 4.78 21.18 30.08
C GLY A 65 4.47 19.68 30.06
N PHE A 66 4.85 18.95 29.00
CA PHE A 66 4.63 17.51 28.87
C PHE A 66 5.93 16.73 29.06
N PRO A 67 5.89 15.50 29.61
CA PRO A 67 7.00 14.56 29.54
C PRO A 67 7.55 14.43 28.12
N LEU A 68 8.87 14.41 27.98
CA LEU A 68 9.55 14.36 26.67
C LEU A 68 9.05 13.22 25.77
N TRP A 69 8.81 12.03 26.34
CA TRP A 69 8.32 10.88 25.58
C TRP A 69 6.95 11.13 24.94
N ILE A 70 6.03 11.83 25.64
CA ILE A 70 4.71 12.21 25.11
C ILE A 70 4.87 13.20 23.96
N PHE A 71 5.73 14.21 24.15
CA PHE A 71 5.99 15.20 23.11
C PHE A 71 6.52 14.56 21.82
N MET A 72 7.48 13.63 21.95
CA MET A 72 8.01 12.88 20.82
C MET A 72 6.97 11.98 20.16
N GLU A 73 6.08 11.37 20.94
CA GLU A 73 4.99 10.53 20.43
C GLU A 73 4.02 11.32 19.55
N ILE A 74 3.69 12.55 19.95
CA ILE A 74 2.87 13.47 19.14
C ILE A 74 3.57 13.77 17.79
N LEU A 75 4.88 14.02 17.79
CA LEU A 75 5.62 14.27 16.55
C LEU A 75 5.64 13.04 15.63
N ILE A 76 5.78 11.83 16.20
CA ILE A 76 5.74 10.57 15.43
C ILE A 76 4.35 10.38 14.81
N ILE A 77 3.27 10.66 15.54
CA ILE A 77 1.90 10.59 15.04
C ILE A 77 1.67 11.59 13.90
N ILE A 78 2.11 12.84 14.05
CA ILE A 78 2.01 13.86 12.98
C ILE A 78 2.78 13.40 11.74
N GLY A 79 3.99 12.87 11.92
CA GLY A 79 4.80 12.30 10.85
C GLY A 79 4.10 11.15 10.13
N PHE A 80 3.44 10.25 10.87
CA PHE A 80 2.67 9.15 10.30
C PHE A 80 1.47 9.63 9.50
N VAL A 81 0.70 10.59 10.01
CA VAL A 81 -0.41 11.21 9.26
C VAL A 81 0.09 11.83 7.96
N ALA A 82 1.21 12.56 8.00
CA ALA A 82 1.83 13.13 6.80
C ALA A 82 2.25 12.02 5.81
N ALA A 83 2.85 10.93 6.29
CA ALA A 83 3.22 9.79 5.45
C ALA A 83 1.99 9.15 4.78
N VAL A 84 0.89 8.96 5.51
CA VAL A 84 -0.37 8.42 4.96
C VAL A 84 -0.95 9.35 3.88
N ILE A 85 -0.93 10.67 4.09
CA ILE A 85 -1.36 11.65 3.09
C ILE A 85 -0.48 11.55 1.82
N ILE A 86 0.84 11.43 1.98
CA ILE A 86 1.77 11.30 0.86
C ILE A 86 1.50 10.00 0.08
N LEU A 87 1.33 8.87 0.78
CA LEU A 87 1.08 7.58 0.16
C LEU A 87 -0.23 7.57 -0.63
N SER A 88 -1.32 8.01 0.00
CA SER A 88 -2.64 8.07 -0.63
C SER A 88 -2.67 9.02 -1.84
N THR A 89 -1.94 10.14 -1.78
CA THR A 89 -1.95 11.12 -2.88
C THR A 89 -0.99 10.75 -4.02
N TYR A 90 0.18 10.22 -3.70
CA TYR A 90 1.28 10.08 -4.66
C TYR A 90 1.58 8.64 -5.05
N VAL A 91 1.42 7.68 -4.15
CA VAL A 91 1.84 6.29 -4.38
C VAL A 91 0.69 5.40 -4.83
N TYR A 92 -0.45 5.47 -4.16
CA TYR A 92 -1.61 4.64 -4.49
C TYR A 92 -2.27 5.08 -5.79
N LYS A 93 -2.82 4.10 -6.51
CA LYS A 93 -3.52 4.31 -7.78
C LYS A 93 -4.98 3.91 -7.64
N ASP A 94 -5.86 4.77 -8.15
CA ASP A 94 -7.26 4.41 -8.32
C ASP A 94 -7.38 3.28 -9.35
N MET A 95 -8.22 2.30 -9.04
CA MET A 95 -8.48 1.13 -9.87
C MET A 95 -10.00 0.98 -10.05
N ASP A 96 -10.40 0.59 -11.26
CA ASP A 96 -11.81 0.25 -11.52
C ASP A 96 -12.14 -1.13 -10.92
N ILE A 97 -13.32 -1.24 -10.31
CA ILE A 97 -13.85 -2.47 -9.71
C ILE A 97 -14.68 -3.30 -10.69
N THR A 98 -14.88 -2.83 -11.92
CA THR A 98 -15.60 -3.59 -12.95
C THR A 98 -14.83 -4.85 -13.39
N PRO A 99 -15.50 -5.90 -13.87
CA PRO A 99 -14.84 -7.13 -14.31
C PRO A 99 -13.78 -6.90 -15.41
N SER A 100 -14.00 -5.91 -16.29
CA SER A 100 -13.09 -5.48 -17.36
C SER A 100 -12.25 -4.24 -17.00
N GLY A 101 -12.14 -3.91 -15.72
CA GLY A 101 -11.60 -2.63 -15.25
C GLY A 101 -10.12 -2.45 -15.54
N GLU A 102 -9.75 -1.24 -15.99
CA GLU A 102 -8.36 -0.85 -16.22
C GLU A 102 -7.79 -0.10 -15.00
N ILE A 103 -6.45 -0.08 -14.89
CA ILE A 103 -5.77 0.81 -13.94
C ILE A 103 -5.84 2.23 -14.50
N TYR A 104 -6.56 3.13 -13.82
CA TYR A 104 -6.63 4.52 -14.25
C TYR A 104 -5.22 5.13 -14.26
N LYS A 105 -4.79 5.62 -15.44
CA LYS A 105 -3.66 6.56 -15.49
C LYS A 105 -4.11 7.82 -14.79
N LYS A 106 -3.41 8.25 -13.72
CA LYS A 106 -3.71 9.48 -12.97
C LYS A 106 -4.15 10.58 -13.95
N PRO A 107 -5.31 11.24 -13.74
CA PRO A 107 -5.68 12.36 -14.58
C PRO A 107 -4.56 13.39 -14.51
N LYS A 108 -3.96 13.74 -15.66
CA LYS A 108 -3.08 14.91 -15.74
C LYS A 108 -3.89 16.07 -15.16
N LYS A 109 -3.44 16.65 -14.04
CA LYS A 109 -4.03 17.88 -13.48
C LYS A 109 -4.23 18.84 -14.66
N LYS A 110 -5.47 19.06 -15.11
CA LYS A 110 -5.77 20.19 -15.98
C LYS A 110 -5.33 21.40 -15.17
N LYS A 111 -4.30 22.12 -15.65
CA LYS A 111 -4.02 23.47 -15.17
C LYS A 111 -5.35 24.21 -15.29
N SER A 112 -5.98 24.51 -14.17
CA SER A 112 -7.12 25.42 -14.15
C SER A 112 -6.59 26.73 -14.71
N GLY A 113 -6.92 27.01 -15.97
CA GLY A 113 -6.63 28.29 -16.59
C GLY A 113 -7.41 29.31 -15.80
N GLY A 114 -6.70 30.17 -15.09
CA GLY A 114 -7.26 31.37 -14.51
C GLY A 114 -7.95 32.15 -15.61
N LYS A 115 -9.26 32.36 -15.44
CA LYS A 115 -9.98 33.48 -16.01
C LYS A 115 -10.18 34.47 -14.88
#